data_AF-A0AAD3MGJ7-F1
#
_entry.id   AF-A0AAD3MGJ7-F1
#
_cell.length_a   1.000
_cell.length_b   1.000
_cell.length_c   1.000
_cell.angle_alpha   90.00
_cell.angle_beta   90.00
_cell.angle_gamma   90.00
#
_symmetry.space_group_name_H-M   'P 1'
#
loop_
_entity.id
_entity.type
_entity.pdbx_description
1 polymer ?
#
loop_
_entity_poly.entity_id
_entity_poly.type
_entity_poly.pdbx_seq_one_letter_code
_entity_poly.pdbx_strand_id
1 'polypeptide(L)'
;MAHRTIRQAVAEALEDLTRDDFDKFCHQLRDRRGEPRIKHRDVEGKHFLDITDLLVSRFTEYGAGKVAVETLRQINCNQVAETLDSTTKALMDKGDPNFRKTSSGELETKPSQEAEKLRASQRPLTTVTVKKPEEGEAEAKACVLSKGGDPCSDQLVLSRCTIQFGQYKGQTFKWLLENDASYAANIVASHQRERVHTKEQSPLMVNKDSLTQYAMAYPEVIEEVTFQCEYEKAKERSLQPGQEGKALVGFGKYRSETLQDLYESKTSYVNFLRGKKSTCTPGSKMEDAIRYILQRDRAAAATAPSRPRAARKTRGNWVQSTRSQFTSGSRPRGRKQKRSWRRT
;
A
#
# COMPACT_ATOMS: atom_id res chain seq x y z
N MET A 1 -6.32 13.46 -33.94
CA MET A 1 -5.17 14.20 -33.37
C MET A 1 -4.04 13.20 -33.20
N ALA A 2 -2.86 13.47 -33.74
CA ALA A 2 -1.74 12.53 -33.68
C ALA A 2 -1.22 12.41 -32.23
N HIS A 3 -0.79 11.21 -31.85
CA HIS A 3 -0.14 10.95 -30.56
C HIS A 3 1.17 11.75 -30.47
N ARG A 4 1.40 12.45 -29.35
CA ARG A 4 2.61 13.26 -29.13
C ARG A 4 3.75 12.33 -28.72
N THR A 5 4.86 12.36 -29.46
CA THR A 5 6.04 11.51 -29.20
C THR A 5 7.13 12.26 -28.43
N ILE A 6 8.09 11.52 -27.85
CA ILE A 6 9.26 12.14 -27.21
C ILE A 6 10.08 12.90 -28.27
N ARG A 7 10.17 12.37 -29.50
CA ARG A 7 10.79 13.07 -30.63
C ARG A 7 10.18 14.46 -30.84
N GLN A 8 8.85 14.56 -30.89
CA GLN A 8 8.16 15.85 -31.04
C GLN A 8 8.42 16.78 -29.85
N ALA A 9 8.35 16.26 -28.62
CA ALA A 9 8.65 17.06 -27.44
C ALA A 9 10.09 17.61 -27.43
N VAL A 10 11.07 16.82 -27.89
CA VAL A 10 12.46 17.28 -28.06
C VAL A 10 12.56 18.33 -29.17
N ALA A 11 11.91 18.12 -30.32
CA ALA A 11 11.92 19.10 -31.42
C ALA A 11 11.35 20.45 -30.97
N GLU A 12 10.19 20.45 -30.32
CA GLU A 12 9.54 21.65 -29.79
C GLU A 12 10.45 22.36 -28.76
N ALA A 13 11.08 21.60 -27.85
CA ALA A 13 12.00 22.18 -26.86
C ALA A 13 13.24 22.81 -27.50
N LEU A 14 13.74 22.26 -28.62
CA LEU A 14 14.88 22.84 -29.35
C LEU A 14 14.46 24.03 -30.22
N GLU A 15 13.23 24.04 -30.73
CA GLU A 15 12.65 25.16 -31.48
C GLU A 15 12.42 26.39 -30.57
N ASP A 16 12.06 26.17 -29.31
CA ASP A 16 11.89 27.23 -28.30
C ASP A 16 13.21 27.89 -27.86
N LEU A 17 14.37 27.37 -28.28
CA LEU A 17 15.67 27.93 -27.94
C LEU A 17 15.99 29.16 -28.78
N THR A 18 16.70 30.12 -28.17
CA THR A 18 17.36 31.18 -28.95
C THR A 18 18.46 30.56 -29.82
N ARG A 19 18.82 31.23 -30.92
CA ARG A 19 19.91 30.77 -31.79
C ARG A 19 21.21 30.52 -31.01
N ASP A 20 21.56 31.43 -30.11
CA ASP A 20 22.77 31.32 -29.28
C ASP A 20 22.70 30.12 -28.33
N ASP A 21 21.54 29.84 -27.75
CA ASP A 21 21.38 28.70 -26.84
C ASP A 21 21.33 27.37 -27.61
N PHE A 22 20.78 27.35 -28.82
CA PHE A 22 20.83 26.20 -29.71
C PHE A 22 22.28 25.88 -30.15
N ASP A 23 23.07 26.90 -30.46
CA ASP A 23 24.49 26.72 -30.79
C ASP A 23 25.28 26.20 -29.57
N LYS A 24 25.02 26.73 -28.37
CA LYS A 24 25.57 26.19 -27.11
C LYS A 24 25.14 24.74 -26.88
N PHE A 25 23.87 24.41 -27.16
CA PHE A 25 23.35 23.05 -27.05
C PHE A 25 24.11 22.09 -27.96
N CYS A 26 24.33 22.46 -29.23
CA CYS A 26 25.09 21.65 -30.20
C CYS A 26 26.56 21.48 -29.77
N HIS A 27 27.20 22.54 -29.26
CA HIS A 27 28.55 22.44 -28.70
C HIS A 27 28.62 21.50 -27.49
N GLN A 28 27.64 21.58 -26.59
CA GLN A 28 27.61 20.74 -25.40
C GLN A 28 27.33 19.26 -25.74
N LEU A 29 26.50 18.99 -26.74
CA LEU A 29 26.27 17.64 -27.26
C LEU A 29 27.56 17.00 -27.80
N ARG A 30 28.41 17.78 -28.48
CA ARG A 30 29.72 17.33 -28.96
C ARG A 30 30.67 17.02 -27.80
N ASP A 31 30.69 17.88 -26.79
CA ASP A 31 31.62 17.77 -25.66
C ASP A 31 31.19 16.71 -24.63
N ARG A 32 30.02 16.09 -24.84
CA ARG A 32 29.49 15.01 -24.02
C ARG A 32 30.42 13.78 -24.04
N ARG A 33 30.90 13.38 -22.86
CA ARG A 33 31.85 12.27 -22.69
C ARG A 33 31.22 10.87 -22.65
N GLY A 34 29.89 10.77 -22.52
CA GLY A 34 29.17 9.49 -22.48
C GLY A 34 28.96 8.88 -23.87
N GLU A 35 28.89 7.55 -23.95
CA GLU A 35 28.53 6.87 -25.20
C GLU A 35 27.00 6.91 -25.45
N PRO A 36 26.54 6.85 -26.72
CA PRO A 36 27.31 7.08 -27.95
C PRO A 36 27.86 8.51 -28.09
N ARG A 37 29.04 8.65 -28.70
CA ARG A 37 29.65 9.97 -29.00
C ARG A 37 29.07 10.59 -30.26
N ILE A 38 28.90 11.90 -30.24
CA ILE A 38 28.43 12.69 -31.38
C ILE A 38 29.63 13.36 -32.06
N LYS A 39 29.76 13.24 -33.39
CA LYS A 39 30.87 13.87 -34.13
C LYS A 39 30.53 15.31 -34.50
N HIS A 40 31.56 16.13 -34.71
CA HIS A 40 31.42 17.54 -35.12
C HIS A 40 30.49 17.73 -36.34
N ARG A 41 30.77 16.98 -37.40
CA ARG A 41 29.98 16.98 -38.65
C ARG A 41 28.52 16.58 -38.47
N ASP A 42 28.20 15.93 -37.34
CA ASP A 42 26.86 15.43 -37.08
C ASP A 42 25.96 16.51 -36.46
N VAL A 43 26.50 17.65 -36.01
CA VAL A 43 25.76 18.74 -35.35
C VAL A 43 25.95 20.12 -35.99
N GLU A 44 27.10 20.38 -36.60
CA GLU A 44 27.42 21.71 -37.12
C GLU A 44 26.50 22.13 -38.29
N GLY A 45 25.91 23.32 -38.18
CA GLY A 45 25.07 23.92 -39.22
C GLY A 45 23.74 23.19 -39.47
N LYS A 46 23.37 22.25 -38.61
CA LYS A 46 22.16 21.46 -38.76
C LYS A 46 20.94 22.13 -38.15
N HIS A 47 19.79 21.87 -38.74
CA HIS A 47 18.52 22.36 -38.23
C HIS A 47 18.08 21.57 -36.98
N PHE A 48 17.29 22.17 -36.09
CA PHE A 48 16.86 21.53 -34.84
C PHE A 48 16.14 20.19 -35.06
N LEU A 49 15.42 20.04 -36.17
CA LEU A 49 14.80 18.76 -36.57
C LEU A 49 15.85 17.70 -36.88
N ASP A 50 16.94 18.04 -37.58
CA ASP A 50 18.02 17.11 -37.89
C ASP A 50 18.77 16.70 -36.61
N ILE A 51 18.95 17.63 -35.67
CA ILE A 51 19.53 17.36 -34.35
C ILE A 51 18.61 16.44 -33.54
N THR A 52 17.31 16.67 -33.60
CA THR A 52 16.32 15.80 -32.95
C THR A 52 16.40 14.37 -33.50
N ASP A 53 16.44 14.23 -34.83
CA ASP A 53 16.52 12.93 -35.49
C ASP A 53 17.83 12.22 -35.18
N LEU A 54 18.94 12.97 -35.11
CA LEU A 54 20.22 12.46 -34.64
C LEU A 54 20.12 11.92 -33.20
N LEU A 55 19.51 12.68 -32.28
CA LEU A 55 19.36 12.27 -30.88
C LEU A 55 18.54 10.98 -30.77
N VAL A 56 17.39 10.90 -31.45
CA VAL A 56 16.53 9.71 -31.44
C VAL A 56 17.23 8.51 -32.08
N SER A 57 17.94 8.71 -33.21
CA SER A 57 18.70 7.67 -33.88
C SER A 57 19.84 7.10 -33.02
N ARG A 58 20.54 7.97 -32.26
CA ARG A 58 21.69 7.57 -31.45
C ARG A 58 21.32 7.03 -30.07
N PHE A 59 20.30 7.61 -29.44
CA PHE A 59 19.99 7.34 -28.02
C PHE A 59 18.63 6.67 -27.81
N THR A 60 17.88 6.34 -28.87
CA THR A 60 16.46 5.99 -28.83
C THR A 60 15.58 7.16 -28.37
N GLU A 61 14.26 7.06 -28.50
CA GLU A 61 13.37 8.16 -28.07
C GLU A 61 13.54 8.53 -26.59
N TYR A 62 13.53 7.54 -25.70
CA TYR A 62 13.69 7.79 -24.27
C TYR A 62 15.06 8.42 -23.94
N GLY A 63 16.14 7.86 -24.50
CA GLY A 63 17.48 8.38 -24.26
C GLY A 63 17.68 9.76 -24.87
N ALA A 64 17.04 10.07 -26.01
CA ALA A 64 17.06 11.39 -26.62
C ALA A 64 16.47 12.45 -25.68
N GLY A 65 15.30 12.17 -25.09
CA GLY A 65 14.70 13.06 -24.09
C GLY A 65 15.62 13.29 -22.89
N LYS A 66 16.21 12.23 -22.34
CA LYS A 66 17.14 12.33 -21.20
C LYS A 66 18.40 13.16 -21.53
N VAL A 67 19.05 12.87 -22.66
CA VAL A 67 20.25 13.59 -23.10
C VAL A 67 19.93 15.06 -23.38
N ALA A 68 18.79 15.36 -23.98
CA ALA A 68 18.36 16.73 -24.23
C ALA A 68 18.15 17.49 -22.91
N VAL A 69 17.44 16.92 -21.93
CA VAL A 69 17.24 17.54 -20.60
C VAL A 69 18.58 17.81 -19.90
N GLU A 70 19.49 16.82 -19.87
CA GLU A 70 20.82 16.97 -19.27
C GLU A 70 21.63 18.10 -19.94
N THR A 71 21.59 18.17 -21.27
CA THR A 71 22.30 19.17 -22.05
C THR A 71 21.70 20.57 -21.86
N LEU A 72 20.38 20.70 -21.85
CA LEU A 72 19.67 21.95 -21.58
C LEU A 72 20.03 22.51 -20.19
N ARG A 73 20.13 21.65 -19.17
CA ARG A 73 20.58 22.06 -17.82
C ARG A 73 22.03 22.54 -17.83
N GLN A 74 22.91 21.90 -18.60
CA GLN A 74 24.33 22.28 -18.70
C GLN A 74 24.53 23.66 -19.34
N ILE A 75 23.66 24.06 -20.27
CA ILE A 75 23.69 25.38 -20.90
C ILE A 75 22.85 26.43 -20.16
N ASN A 76 22.32 26.10 -18.97
CA ASN A 76 21.46 26.92 -18.12
C ASN A 76 20.06 27.23 -18.68
N CYS A 77 19.57 26.46 -19.66
CA CYS A 77 18.19 26.54 -20.16
C CYS A 77 17.22 25.76 -19.24
N ASN A 78 17.22 26.08 -17.95
CA ASN A 78 16.54 25.28 -16.92
C ASN A 78 15.01 25.21 -17.12
N GLN A 79 14.36 26.29 -17.53
CA GLN A 79 12.90 26.29 -17.74
C GLN A 79 12.49 25.31 -18.87
N VAL A 80 13.21 25.35 -19.99
CA VAL A 80 12.97 24.44 -21.13
C VAL A 80 13.28 22.99 -20.72
N ALA A 81 14.35 22.79 -19.95
CA ALA A 81 14.71 21.48 -19.42
C ALA A 81 13.62 20.90 -18.51
N GLU A 82 13.05 21.69 -17.59
CA GLU A 82 11.97 21.24 -16.70
C GLU A 82 10.67 20.95 -17.44
N THR A 83 10.31 21.77 -18.44
CA THR A 83 9.16 21.52 -19.32
C THR A 83 9.34 20.22 -20.10
N LEU A 84 10.53 19.99 -20.68
CA LEU A 84 10.84 18.76 -21.41
C LEU A 84 10.89 17.53 -20.49
N ASP A 85 11.51 17.63 -19.31
CA ASP A 85 11.57 16.53 -18.32
C ASP A 85 10.16 16.15 -17.84
N SER A 86 9.31 17.14 -17.56
CA SER A 86 7.91 16.90 -17.18
C SER A 86 7.10 16.26 -18.31
N THR A 87 7.27 16.76 -19.54
CA THR A 87 6.59 16.23 -20.73
C THR A 87 7.02 14.80 -21.00
N THR A 88 8.32 14.52 -21.02
CA THR A 88 8.86 13.18 -21.27
C THR A 88 8.41 12.18 -20.21
N LYS A 89 8.41 12.57 -18.92
CA LYS A 89 7.83 11.75 -17.83
C LYS A 89 6.35 11.46 -18.04
N ALA A 90 5.56 12.46 -18.46
CA ALA A 90 4.14 12.26 -18.74
C ALA A 90 3.89 11.30 -19.91
N LEU A 91 4.71 11.37 -20.97
CA LEU A 91 4.68 10.44 -22.11
C LEU A 91 5.04 9.00 -21.73
N MET A 92 5.79 8.82 -20.64
CA MET A 92 6.16 7.51 -20.10
C MET A 92 5.21 6.98 -19.03
N ASP A 93 4.22 7.76 -18.59
CA ASP A 93 3.26 7.30 -17.59
C ASP A 93 2.40 6.19 -18.18
N LYS A 94 2.61 4.96 -17.71
CA LYS A 94 1.83 3.78 -18.11
C LYS A 94 0.52 3.65 -17.33
N GLY A 95 0.27 4.58 -16.40
CA GLY A 95 -0.87 4.50 -15.49
C GLY A 95 -0.60 3.65 -14.26
N ASP A 96 0.62 3.16 -14.05
CA ASP A 96 0.97 2.36 -12.87
C ASP A 96 0.87 3.20 -11.58
N PRO A 97 0.17 2.73 -10.54
CA PRO A 97 0.09 3.41 -9.25
C PRO A 97 1.38 3.23 -8.47
N ASN A 98 1.79 4.27 -7.76
CA ASN A 98 2.87 4.16 -6.80
C ASN A 98 2.35 3.62 -5.46
N PHE A 99 2.36 2.29 -5.31
CA PHE A 99 1.87 1.63 -4.09
C PHE A 99 2.70 2.02 -2.86
N ARG A 100 2.00 2.45 -1.81
CA ARG A 100 2.62 2.64 -0.49
C ARG A 100 2.93 1.28 0.13
N LYS A 101 4.15 1.13 0.63
CA LYS A 101 4.63 -0.09 1.26
C LYS A 101 5.05 0.19 2.71
N THR A 102 4.84 -0.78 3.58
CA THR A 102 5.32 -0.74 4.97
C THR A 102 6.84 -0.92 5.01
N SER A 103 7.45 -0.79 6.19
CA SER A 103 8.89 -1.07 6.36
C SER A 103 9.27 -2.53 6.09
N SER A 104 8.31 -3.48 6.10
CA SER A 104 8.52 -4.87 5.70
C SER A 104 8.36 -5.10 4.18
N GLY A 105 8.01 -4.07 3.41
CA GLY A 105 7.79 -4.17 1.97
C GLY A 105 6.39 -4.65 1.56
N GLU A 106 5.50 -4.87 2.53
CA GLU A 106 4.09 -5.25 2.30
C GLU A 106 3.25 -4.04 1.88
N LEU A 107 2.14 -4.26 1.15
CA LEU A 107 1.20 -3.20 0.80
C LEU A 107 0.65 -2.52 2.06
N GLU A 108 0.74 -1.19 2.12
CA GLU A 108 0.20 -0.42 3.24
C GLU A 108 -1.33 -0.43 3.19
N THR A 109 -1.93 -0.99 4.23
CA THR A 109 -3.39 -1.19 4.35
C THR A 109 -4.10 0.00 4.99
N LYS A 110 -3.34 0.93 5.60
CA LYS A 110 -3.90 2.13 6.20
C LYS A 110 -4.09 3.23 5.15
N PRO A 111 -5.17 4.02 5.23
CA PRO A 111 -5.35 5.19 4.36
C PRO A 111 -4.20 6.19 4.52
N SER A 112 -3.89 6.93 3.46
CA SER A 112 -2.93 8.03 3.49
C SER A 112 -3.47 9.23 4.26
N GLN A 113 -2.59 10.15 4.65
CA GLN A 113 -3.01 11.40 5.26
C GLN A 113 -3.89 12.21 4.29
N GLU A 114 -3.61 12.13 3.00
CA GLU A 114 -4.40 12.71 1.92
C GLU A 114 -5.81 12.10 1.86
N ALA A 115 -5.92 10.77 1.95
CA ALA A 115 -7.19 10.07 2.01
C ALA A 115 -8.00 10.40 3.27
N GLU A 116 -7.34 10.51 4.42
CA GLU A 116 -7.97 10.91 5.68
C GLU A 116 -8.50 12.35 5.61
N LYS A 117 -7.70 13.29 5.08
CA LYS A 117 -8.13 14.69 4.88
C LYS A 117 -9.33 14.79 3.96
N LEU A 118 -9.33 14.07 2.83
CA LEU A 118 -10.46 14.05 1.91
C LEU A 118 -11.72 13.51 2.58
N ARG A 119 -11.61 12.41 3.33
CA ARG A 119 -12.72 11.83 4.09
C ARG A 119 -13.29 12.79 5.13
N ALA A 120 -12.42 13.54 5.82
CA ALA A 120 -12.84 14.54 6.79
C ALA A 120 -13.52 15.77 6.15
N SER A 121 -13.13 16.12 4.93
CA SER A 121 -13.62 17.30 4.20
C SER A 121 -14.96 17.10 3.48
N GLN A 122 -15.40 15.85 3.27
CA GLN A 122 -16.63 15.57 2.55
C GLN A 122 -17.87 15.94 3.36
N ARG A 123 -18.65 16.89 2.83
CA ARG A 123 -20.02 17.17 3.26
C ARG A 123 -20.96 16.01 2.87
N PRO A 124 -22.15 15.87 3.50
CA PRO A 124 -23.12 14.84 3.13
C PRO A 124 -23.34 14.86 1.61
N LEU A 125 -23.20 13.70 0.97
CA LEU A 125 -23.26 13.56 -0.49
C LEU A 125 -24.51 14.29 -1.01
N THR A 126 -24.30 15.43 -1.68
CA THR A 126 -25.33 15.97 -2.57
C THR A 126 -25.51 14.99 -3.71
N THR A 127 -26.74 14.85 -4.20
CA THR A 127 -27.11 14.00 -5.34
C THR A 127 -26.41 14.48 -6.61
N VAL A 128 -25.14 14.11 -6.76
CA VAL A 128 -24.35 14.33 -7.98
C VAL A 128 -24.67 13.19 -8.95
N THR A 129 -25.23 13.57 -10.10
CA THR A 129 -25.56 12.69 -11.22
C THR A 129 -24.40 11.76 -11.56
N VAL A 130 -24.68 10.46 -11.67
CA VAL A 130 -23.72 9.45 -12.14
C VAL A 130 -23.53 9.66 -13.65
N LYS A 131 -22.29 9.88 -14.08
CA LYS A 131 -21.95 10.02 -15.50
C LYS A 131 -22.19 8.70 -16.23
N LYS A 132 -22.63 8.80 -17.48
CA LYS A 132 -22.77 7.62 -18.34
C LYS A 132 -21.39 7.00 -18.60
N PRO A 133 -21.30 5.68 -18.86
CA PRO A 133 -20.03 5.02 -19.11
C PRO A 133 -19.21 5.68 -20.23
N GLU A 134 -19.87 6.01 -21.34
CA GLU A 134 -19.22 6.58 -22.52
C GLU A 134 -18.64 7.97 -22.25
N GLU A 135 -19.35 8.78 -21.43
CA GLU A 135 -18.89 10.10 -21.02
C GLU A 135 -17.65 10.01 -20.12
N GLY A 136 -17.67 9.09 -19.15
CA GLY A 136 -16.53 8.88 -18.25
C GLY A 136 -15.29 8.36 -18.99
N GLU A 137 -15.48 7.44 -19.95
CA GLU A 137 -14.40 6.93 -20.79
C GLU A 137 -13.83 8.02 -21.72
N ALA A 138 -14.70 8.82 -22.35
CA ALA A 138 -14.28 9.94 -23.19
C ALA A 138 -13.48 10.99 -22.41
N GLU A 139 -13.90 11.31 -21.18
CA GLU A 139 -13.16 12.21 -20.28
C GLU A 139 -11.78 11.63 -19.92
N ALA A 140 -11.71 10.35 -19.58
CA ALA A 140 -10.44 9.68 -19.29
C ALA A 140 -9.50 9.70 -20.50
N LYS A 141 -10.00 9.36 -21.71
CA LYS A 141 -9.22 9.42 -22.95
C LYS A 141 -8.77 10.84 -23.29
N ALA A 142 -9.63 11.84 -23.10
CA ALA A 142 -9.27 13.24 -23.30
C ALA A 142 -8.16 13.69 -22.32
N CYS A 143 -8.25 13.28 -21.06
CA CYS A 143 -7.21 13.52 -20.06
C CYS A 143 -5.87 12.87 -20.46
N VAL A 144 -5.90 11.61 -20.92
CA VAL A 144 -4.71 10.91 -21.43
C VAL A 144 -4.09 11.66 -22.62
N LEU A 145 -4.91 12.03 -23.60
CA LEU A 145 -4.47 12.79 -24.77
C LEU A 145 -3.86 14.15 -24.42
N SER A 146 -4.47 14.91 -23.52
CA SER A 146 -3.97 16.23 -23.10
C SER A 146 -2.58 16.16 -22.44
N LYS A 147 -2.22 15.00 -21.88
CA LYS A 147 -0.93 14.73 -21.25
C LYS A 147 0.06 14.03 -22.20
N GLY A 148 -0.32 13.87 -23.47
CA GLY A 148 0.47 13.17 -24.49
C GLY A 148 0.48 11.65 -24.35
N GLY A 149 -0.32 11.08 -23.45
CA GLY A 149 -0.42 9.63 -23.30
C GLY A 149 -1.18 8.97 -24.46
N ASP A 150 -1.06 7.65 -24.55
CA ASP A 150 -1.77 6.84 -25.55
C ASP A 150 -3.21 6.52 -25.09
N PRO A 151 -4.27 7.07 -25.74
CA PRO A 151 -5.65 6.76 -25.39
C PRO A 151 -6.09 5.34 -25.80
N CYS A 152 -5.27 4.61 -26.56
CA CYS A 152 -5.49 3.19 -26.87
C CYS A 152 -4.90 2.27 -25.78
N SER A 153 -4.14 2.82 -24.83
CA SER A 153 -3.66 2.07 -23.67
C SER A 153 -4.78 1.94 -22.64
N ASP A 154 -5.43 0.78 -22.61
CA ASP A 154 -6.52 0.49 -21.66
C ASP A 154 -6.09 0.77 -20.22
N GLN A 155 -4.88 0.33 -19.82
CA GLN A 155 -4.37 0.52 -18.47
C GLN A 155 -4.23 2.01 -18.10
N LEU A 156 -3.67 2.81 -19.02
CA LEU A 156 -3.50 4.24 -18.82
C LEU A 156 -4.84 4.96 -18.77
N VAL A 157 -5.78 4.62 -19.65
CA VAL A 157 -7.15 5.17 -19.65
C VAL A 157 -7.85 4.83 -18.33
N LEU A 158 -7.82 3.56 -17.92
CA LEU A 158 -8.40 3.11 -16.66
C LEU A 158 -7.79 3.84 -15.45
N SER A 159 -6.49 4.12 -15.46
CA SER A 159 -5.82 4.89 -14.39
C SER A 159 -6.39 6.31 -14.23
N ARG A 160 -7.00 6.86 -15.29
CA ARG A 160 -7.62 8.21 -15.34
C ARG A 160 -9.13 8.19 -15.14
N CYS A 161 -9.77 7.02 -15.14
CA CYS A 161 -11.19 6.92 -14.83
C CYS A 161 -11.48 7.44 -13.42
N THR A 162 -12.55 8.22 -13.32
CA THR A 162 -13.00 8.82 -12.06
C THR A 162 -13.94 7.89 -11.31
N ILE A 163 -13.77 7.79 -10.00
CA ILE A 163 -14.62 7.06 -9.08
C ILE A 163 -15.96 7.78 -8.98
N GLN A 164 -17.05 7.07 -9.26
CA GLN A 164 -18.39 7.66 -9.25
C GLN A 164 -19.19 7.37 -7.97
N PHE A 165 -18.58 6.69 -6.98
CA PHE A 165 -19.25 6.19 -5.79
C PHE A 165 -18.37 6.24 -4.53
N GLY A 166 -18.99 5.95 -3.39
CA GLY A 166 -18.28 5.83 -2.12
C GLY A 166 -17.63 7.12 -1.65
N GLN A 167 -16.76 6.99 -0.65
CA GLN A 167 -16.13 8.10 0.06
C GLN A 167 -14.95 8.75 -0.70
N TYR A 168 -14.60 8.24 -1.88
CA TYR A 168 -13.54 8.83 -2.73
C TYR A 168 -14.08 9.22 -4.10
N LYS A 169 -15.40 9.45 -4.19
CA LYS A 169 -16.04 9.95 -5.41
C LYS A 169 -15.34 11.21 -5.92
N GLY A 170 -15.05 11.24 -7.22
CA GLY A 170 -14.31 12.33 -7.87
C GLY A 170 -12.80 12.14 -7.95
N GLN A 171 -12.21 11.17 -7.24
CA GLN A 171 -10.81 10.81 -7.40
C GLN A 171 -10.62 9.79 -8.53
N THR A 172 -9.39 9.66 -9.04
CA THR A 172 -9.08 8.65 -10.08
C THR A 172 -8.87 7.26 -9.48
N PHE A 173 -8.98 6.22 -10.29
CA PHE A 173 -8.66 4.85 -9.87
C PHE A 173 -7.19 4.73 -9.42
N LYS A 174 -6.25 5.36 -10.15
CA LYS A 174 -4.84 5.42 -9.74
C LYS A 174 -4.68 6.06 -8.36
N TRP A 175 -5.31 7.20 -8.13
CA TRP A 175 -5.25 7.88 -6.84
C TRP A 175 -5.73 6.98 -5.71
N LEU A 176 -6.82 6.24 -5.91
CA LEU A 176 -7.35 5.34 -4.89
C LEU A 176 -6.37 4.21 -4.54
N LEU A 177 -5.75 3.59 -5.55
CA LEU A 177 -4.77 2.51 -5.31
C LEU A 177 -3.50 3.03 -4.60
N GLU A 178 -3.11 4.28 -4.83
CA GLU A 178 -1.98 4.92 -4.14
C GLU A 178 -2.31 5.30 -2.69
N ASN A 179 -3.57 5.64 -2.41
CA ASN A 179 -3.96 6.31 -1.16
C ASN A 179 -4.78 5.44 -0.20
N ASP A 180 -5.53 4.44 -0.68
CA ASP A 180 -6.29 3.50 0.15
C ASP A 180 -6.57 2.18 -0.58
N ALA A 181 -5.50 1.38 -0.77
CA ALA A 181 -5.57 0.12 -1.51
C ALA A 181 -6.47 -0.93 -0.82
N SER A 182 -6.54 -0.94 0.52
CA SER A 182 -7.44 -1.85 1.24
C SER A 182 -8.91 -1.49 1.02
N TYR A 183 -9.27 -0.21 0.93
CA TYR A 183 -10.63 0.20 0.56
C TYR A 183 -10.95 -0.21 -0.88
N ALA A 184 -10.02 -0.01 -1.83
CA ALA A 184 -10.19 -0.48 -3.21
C ALA A 184 -10.42 -1.99 -3.28
N ALA A 185 -9.61 -2.77 -2.57
CA ALA A 185 -9.73 -4.22 -2.54
C ALA A 185 -11.06 -4.69 -1.94
N ASN A 186 -11.56 -4.02 -0.89
CA ASN A 186 -12.88 -4.30 -0.33
C ASN A 186 -14.00 -4.06 -1.35
N ILE A 187 -13.97 -2.92 -2.05
CA ILE A 187 -14.94 -2.62 -3.13
C ILE A 187 -14.90 -3.71 -4.19
N VAL A 188 -13.71 -4.08 -4.66
CA VAL A 188 -13.53 -5.08 -5.72
C VAL A 188 -14.05 -6.45 -5.25
N ALA A 189 -13.69 -6.90 -4.05
CA ALA A 189 -14.18 -8.15 -3.49
C ALA A 189 -15.71 -8.19 -3.38
N SER A 190 -16.30 -7.09 -2.88
CA SER A 190 -17.75 -6.96 -2.77
C SER A 190 -18.44 -6.96 -4.14
N HIS A 191 -17.91 -6.20 -5.10
CA HIS A 191 -18.41 -6.12 -6.47
C HIS A 191 -18.31 -7.45 -7.21
N GLN A 192 -17.22 -8.19 -7.04
CA GLN A 192 -17.07 -9.52 -7.64
C GLN A 192 -18.16 -10.48 -7.17
N ARG A 193 -18.55 -10.43 -5.88
CA ARG A 193 -19.68 -11.22 -5.37
C ARG A 193 -21.01 -10.73 -5.92
N GLU A 194 -21.23 -9.42 -5.98
CA GLU A 194 -22.43 -8.83 -6.60
C GLU A 194 -22.59 -9.34 -8.05
N ARG A 195 -21.48 -9.42 -8.80
CA ARG A 195 -21.43 -9.92 -10.17
C ARG A 195 -21.69 -11.41 -10.36
N VAL A 196 -21.61 -12.23 -9.30
CA VAL A 196 -22.05 -13.64 -9.36
C VAL A 196 -23.57 -13.71 -9.55
N HIS A 197 -24.32 -12.72 -9.07
CA HIS A 197 -25.78 -12.79 -8.98
C HIS A 197 -26.52 -11.82 -9.92
N THR A 198 -25.84 -10.81 -10.48
CA THR A 198 -26.46 -9.84 -11.41
C THR A 198 -25.59 -9.57 -12.64
N LYS A 199 -26.25 -9.31 -13.77
CA LYS A 199 -25.64 -8.85 -15.04
C LYS A 199 -26.02 -7.40 -15.38
N GLU A 200 -26.57 -6.67 -14.41
CA GLU A 200 -26.99 -5.27 -14.58
C GLU A 200 -25.84 -4.40 -15.08
N GLN A 201 -26.12 -3.54 -16.07
CA GLN A 201 -25.16 -2.64 -16.72
C GLN A 201 -25.44 -1.17 -16.37
N SER A 202 -25.91 -0.90 -15.15
CA SER A 202 -26.08 0.49 -14.72
C SER A 202 -24.73 1.23 -14.76
N PRO A 203 -24.70 2.55 -14.99
CA PRO A 203 -23.45 3.30 -15.08
C PRO A 203 -22.51 3.11 -13.88
N LEU A 204 -23.08 2.92 -12.70
CA LEU A 204 -22.36 2.60 -11.48
C LEU A 204 -21.69 1.21 -11.54
N MET A 205 -22.43 0.20 -12.00
CA MET A 205 -21.94 -1.18 -12.14
C MET A 205 -20.80 -1.27 -13.15
N VAL A 206 -20.89 -0.53 -14.26
CA VAL A 206 -19.81 -0.44 -15.26
C VAL A 206 -18.59 0.28 -14.68
N ASN A 207 -18.77 1.37 -13.91
CA ASN A 207 -17.64 2.06 -13.27
C ASN A 207 -16.91 1.16 -12.25
N LYS A 208 -17.65 0.32 -11.50
CA LYS A 208 -17.06 -0.70 -10.62
C LYS A 208 -16.34 -1.81 -11.39
N ASP A 209 -16.83 -2.21 -12.57
CA ASP A 209 -16.10 -3.15 -13.45
C ASP A 209 -14.77 -2.57 -13.90
N SER A 210 -14.76 -1.32 -14.35
CA SER A 210 -13.53 -0.65 -14.78
C SER A 210 -12.53 -0.54 -13.62
N LEU A 211 -12.99 -0.22 -12.40
CA LEU A 211 -12.13 -0.24 -11.21
C LEU A 211 -11.58 -1.64 -10.95
N THR A 212 -12.42 -2.68 -11.08
CA THR A 212 -12.02 -4.07 -10.89
C THR A 212 -10.97 -4.48 -11.90
N GLN A 213 -11.17 -4.18 -13.19
CA GLN A 213 -10.21 -4.46 -14.26
C GLN A 213 -8.85 -3.78 -13.99
N TYR A 214 -8.86 -2.49 -13.63
CA TYR A 214 -7.65 -1.75 -13.30
C TYR A 214 -6.93 -2.32 -12.08
N ALA A 215 -7.68 -2.59 -11.00
CA ALA A 215 -7.12 -3.04 -9.73
C ALA A 215 -6.52 -4.45 -9.83
N MET A 216 -7.18 -5.35 -10.56
CA MET A 216 -6.75 -6.75 -10.72
C MET A 216 -5.55 -6.91 -11.67
N ALA A 217 -5.05 -5.82 -12.28
CA ALA A 217 -3.81 -5.84 -13.05
C ALA A 217 -2.54 -5.92 -12.16
N TYR A 218 -2.66 -5.71 -10.85
CA TYR A 218 -1.52 -5.59 -9.93
C TYR A 218 -1.51 -6.70 -8.86
N PRO A 219 -0.49 -7.58 -8.82
CA PRO A 219 -0.41 -8.70 -7.88
C PRO A 219 -0.64 -8.32 -6.42
N GLU A 220 -0.06 -7.20 -5.96
CA GLU A 220 -0.24 -6.73 -4.58
C GLU A 220 -1.71 -6.46 -4.23
N VAL A 221 -2.51 -6.00 -5.19
CA VAL A 221 -3.95 -5.77 -4.99
C VAL A 221 -4.72 -7.08 -5.10
N ILE A 222 -4.30 -8.02 -5.96
CA ILE A 222 -4.92 -9.35 -6.04
C ILE A 222 -4.86 -10.09 -4.69
N GLU A 223 -3.70 -10.05 -4.04
CA GLU A 223 -3.51 -10.66 -2.72
C GLU A 223 -4.43 -10.03 -1.67
N GLU A 224 -4.56 -8.70 -1.67
CA GLU A 224 -5.46 -8.00 -0.75
C GLU A 224 -6.94 -8.32 -1.05
N VAL A 225 -7.37 -8.35 -2.32
CA VAL A 225 -8.74 -8.74 -2.72
C VAL A 225 -9.06 -10.16 -2.28
N THR A 226 -8.11 -11.08 -2.47
CA THR A 226 -8.24 -12.49 -2.04
C THR A 226 -8.42 -12.57 -0.53
N PHE A 227 -7.59 -11.85 0.22
CA PHE A 227 -7.73 -11.75 1.67
C PHE A 227 -9.09 -11.17 2.09
N GLN A 228 -9.59 -10.11 1.45
CA GLN A 228 -10.90 -9.55 1.77
C GLN A 228 -12.03 -10.55 1.52
N CYS A 229 -11.97 -11.29 0.40
CA CYS A 229 -12.92 -12.37 0.12
C CYS A 229 -12.93 -13.45 1.21
N GLU A 230 -11.75 -13.90 1.66
CA GLU A 230 -11.61 -14.88 2.73
C GLU A 230 -12.10 -14.35 4.07
N TYR A 231 -11.73 -13.10 4.39
CA TYR A 231 -12.11 -12.41 5.60
C TYR A 231 -13.63 -12.32 5.74
N GLU A 232 -14.34 -11.95 4.68
CA GLU A 232 -15.80 -11.85 4.70
C GLU A 232 -16.47 -13.22 4.82
N LYS A 233 -15.98 -14.24 4.09
CA LYS A 233 -16.46 -15.63 4.23
C LYS A 233 -16.25 -16.16 5.66
N ALA A 234 -15.10 -15.88 6.25
CA ALA A 234 -14.78 -16.26 7.63
C ALA A 234 -15.67 -15.52 8.63
N LYS A 235 -15.92 -14.23 8.40
CA LYS A 235 -16.86 -13.42 9.19
C LYS A 235 -18.27 -14.03 9.16
N GLU A 236 -18.80 -14.35 7.98
CA GLU A 236 -20.11 -14.99 7.85
C GLU A 236 -20.18 -16.33 8.61
N ARG A 237 -19.15 -17.17 8.50
CA ARG A 237 -19.06 -18.43 9.26
C ARG A 237 -19.05 -18.20 10.77
N SER A 238 -18.36 -17.16 11.22
CA SER A 238 -18.21 -16.84 12.65
C SER A 238 -19.49 -16.31 13.32
N LEU A 239 -20.46 -15.86 12.52
CA LEU A 239 -21.78 -15.42 13.03
C LEU A 239 -22.64 -16.60 13.50
N GLN A 240 -22.29 -17.84 13.13
CA GLN A 240 -23.01 -19.02 13.57
C GLN A 240 -22.69 -19.32 15.05
N PRO A 241 -23.68 -19.71 15.88
CA PRO A 241 -23.44 -20.00 17.30
C PRO A 241 -22.32 -21.03 17.52
N GLY A 242 -21.36 -20.71 18.39
CA GLY A 242 -20.22 -21.58 18.71
C GLY A 242 -19.15 -21.66 17.63
N GLN A 243 -19.23 -20.84 16.58
CA GLN A 243 -18.26 -20.76 15.49
C GLN A 243 -17.42 -19.48 15.54
N GLU A 244 -17.45 -18.71 16.64
CA GLU A 244 -16.79 -17.41 16.77
C GLU A 244 -15.28 -17.50 16.48
N GLY A 245 -14.67 -18.65 16.81
CA GLY A 245 -13.27 -18.93 16.56
C GLY A 245 -12.85 -18.98 15.09
N LYS A 246 -13.81 -19.18 14.16
CA LYS A 246 -13.55 -19.21 12.71
C LYS A 246 -13.35 -17.82 12.10
N ALA A 247 -13.62 -16.74 12.84
CA ALA A 247 -13.32 -15.40 12.35
C ALA A 247 -11.81 -15.26 12.11
N LEU A 248 -11.42 -14.56 11.05
CA LEU A 248 -10.01 -14.18 10.86
C LEU A 248 -9.64 -13.05 11.83
N VAL A 249 -8.40 -13.04 12.28
CA VAL A 249 -7.84 -11.97 13.13
C VAL A 249 -7.99 -10.61 12.45
N GLY A 250 -7.72 -10.53 11.14
CA GLY A 250 -8.05 -9.37 10.33
C GLY A 250 -7.14 -8.15 10.48
N PHE A 251 -6.05 -8.25 11.25
CA PHE A 251 -5.04 -7.20 11.44
C PHE A 251 -3.66 -7.77 11.80
N GLY A 252 -2.61 -6.99 11.52
CA GLY A 252 -1.23 -7.31 11.88
C GLY A 252 -0.69 -8.57 11.19
N LYS A 253 0.40 -9.12 11.73
CA LYS A 253 1.11 -10.28 11.16
C LYS A 253 0.23 -11.52 10.99
N TYR A 254 -0.71 -11.73 11.91
CA TYR A 254 -1.57 -12.92 11.94
C TYR A 254 -2.94 -12.67 11.29
N ARG A 255 -3.07 -11.63 10.44
CA ARG A 255 -4.37 -11.19 9.91
C ARG A 255 -5.15 -12.29 9.19
N SER A 256 -4.46 -13.24 8.57
CA SER A 256 -5.04 -14.35 7.81
C SER A 256 -5.26 -15.62 8.64
N GLU A 257 -4.86 -15.65 9.92
CA GLU A 257 -5.17 -16.77 10.82
C GLU A 257 -6.56 -16.62 11.42
N THR A 258 -7.19 -17.74 11.78
CA THR A 258 -8.43 -17.71 12.55
C THR A 258 -8.14 -17.35 14.01
N LEU A 259 -9.14 -16.81 14.72
CA LEU A 259 -9.04 -16.54 16.14
C LEU A 259 -8.74 -17.82 16.95
N GLN A 260 -9.28 -18.96 16.50
CA GLN A 260 -9.04 -20.26 17.09
C GLN A 260 -7.58 -20.69 16.92
N ASP A 261 -7.07 -20.70 15.69
CA ASP A 261 -5.69 -21.11 15.40
C ASP A 261 -4.69 -20.22 16.14
N LEU A 262 -4.95 -18.90 16.15
CA LEU A 262 -4.12 -17.95 16.88
C LEU A 262 -4.10 -18.28 18.38
N TYR A 263 -5.25 -18.56 18.99
CA TYR A 263 -5.33 -18.92 20.40
C TYR A 263 -4.59 -20.23 20.72
N GLU A 264 -4.77 -21.25 19.89
CA GLU A 264 -4.19 -22.58 20.04
C GLU A 264 -2.68 -22.59 19.83
N SER A 265 -2.16 -21.71 18.96
CA SER A 265 -0.72 -21.54 18.73
C SER A 265 0.06 -21.16 19.99
N LYS A 266 -0.62 -20.63 21.03
CA LYS A 266 -0.04 -20.17 22.31
C LYS A 266 1.19 -19.27 22.12
N THR A 267 1.21 -18.51 21.03
CA THR A 267 2.34 -17.63 20.71
C THR A 267 2.46 -16.49 21.73
N SER A 268 3.65 -15.88 21.80
CA SER A 268 3.87 -14.65 22.58
C SER A 268 2.92 -13.52 22.18
N TYR A 269 2.37 -13.56 20.96
CA TYR A 269 1.39 -12.60 20.47
C TYR A 269 0.05 -12.66 21.21
N VAL A 270 -0.43 -13.86 21.56
CA VAL A 270 -1.65 -14.02 22.37
C VAL A 270 -1.48 -13.36 23.74
N ASN A 271 -0.32 -13.54 24.37
CA ASN A 271 0.02 -12.87 25.64
C ASN A 271 0.08 -11.35 25.50
N PHE A 272 0.66 -10.85 24.39
CA PHE A 272 0.64 -9.43 24.07
C PHE A 272 -0.79 -8.90 23.95
N LEU A 273 -1.68 -9.57 23.21
CA LEU A 273 -3.07 -9.16 23.07
C LEU A 273 -3.82 -9.12 24.40
N ARG A 274 -3.62 -10.10 25.29
CA ARG A 274 -4.21 -10.10 26.65
C ARG A 274 -3.91 -8.80 27.41
N GLY A 275 -2.66 -8.32 27.31
CA GLY A 275 -2.22 -7.09 27.96
C GLY A 275 -2.74 -5.80 27.31
N LYS A 276 -3.37 -5.87 26.12
CA LYS A 276 -3.82 -4.70 25.35
C LYS A 276 -5.28 -4.30 25.57
N LYS A 277 -6.02 -5.05 26.39
CA LYS A 277 -7.45 -4.80 26.64
C LYS A 277 -7.79 -3.35 27.04
N SER A 278 -6.96 -2.70 27.84
CA SER A 278 -7.20 -1.32 28.30
C SER A 278 -6.82 -0.25 27.28
N THR A 279 -6.11 -0.64 26.21
CA THR A 279 -5.54 0.29 25.22
C THR A 279 -6.11 0.10 23.82
N CYS A 280 -6.95 -0.91 23.60
CA CYS A 280 -7.55 -1.15 22.30
C CYS A 280 -8.69 -0.17 22.01
N THR A 281 -8.81 0.25 20.76
CA THR A 281 -9.91 1.10 20.30
C THR A 281 -11.22 0.33 20.37
N PRO A 282 -12.29 0.89 20.96
CA PRO A 282 -13.61 0.26 20.97
C PRO A 282 -14.12 -0.05 19.57
N GLY A 283 -14.73 -1.23 19.38
CA GLY A 283 -15.25 -1.72 18.11
C GLY A 283 -14.18 -2.13 17.09
N SER A 284 -12.91 -2.21 17.49
CA SER A 284 -11.83 -2.66 16.60
C SER A 284 -11.74 -4.18 16.51
N LYS A 285 -11.21 -4.67 15.40
CA LYS A 285 -10.86 -6.10 15.21
C LYS A 285 -9.94 -6.63 16.33
N MET A 286 -9.08 -5.76 16.88
CA MET A 286 -8.23 -6.11 18.02
C MET A 286 -9.05 -6.36 19.29
N GLU A 287 -10.07 -5.55 19.56
CA GLU A 287 -10.96 -5.78 20.69
C GLU A 287 -11.70 -7.11 20.55
N ASP A 288 -12.20 -7.43 19.35
CA ASP A 288 -12.88 -8.69 19.07
C ASP A 288 -11.96 -9.89 19.32
N ALA A 289 -10.71 -9.83 18.85
CA ALA A 289 -9.71 -10.87 19.11
C ALA A 289 -9.41 -11.03 20.60
N ILE A 290 -9.23 -9.91 21.34
CA ILE A 290 -9.01 -9.93 22.79
C ILE A 290 -10.20 -10.55 23.51
N ARG A 291 -11.42 -10.18 23.11
CA ARG A 291 -12.67 -10.70 23.70
C ARG A 291 -12.75 -12.22 23.56
N TYR A 292 -12.46 -12.73 22.36
CA TYR A 292 -12.42 -14.17 22.09
C TYR A 292 -11.39 -14.91 22.96
N ILE A 293 -10.16 -14.38 23.02
CA ILE A 293 -9.07 -14.98 23.82
C ILE A 293 -9.47 -15.09 25.30
N LEU A 294 -10.03 -14.01 25.87
CA LEU A 294 -10.43 -13.98 27.28
C LEU A 294 -11.62 -14.90 27.58
N GLN A 295 -12.55 -15.06 26.62
CA GLN A 295 -13.66 -15.99 26.75
C GLN A 295 -13.15 -17.44 26.79
N ARG A 296 -12.20 -17.80 25.91
CA ARG A 296 -11.55 -19.12 25.91
C ARG A 296 -10.74 -19.39 27.16
N ASP A 297 -10.00 -18.40 27.66
CA ASP A 297 -9.25 -18.51 28.92
C ASP A 297 -10.18 -18.84 30.11
N ARG A 298 -11.36 -18.19 30.18
CA ARG A 298 -12.38 -18.48 31.21
C ARG A 298 -12.94 -19.90 31.09
N ALA A 299 -13.25 -20.34 29.86
CA ALA A 299 -13.73 -21.70 29.62
C ALA A 299 -12.69 -22.76 29.99
N ALA A 300 -11.43 -22.54 29.63
CA ALA A 300 -10.32 -23.43 30.01
C ALA A 300 -10.13 -23.50 31.52
N ALA A 301 -10.22 -22.36 32.23
CA ALA A 301 -10.13 -22.32 33.69
C ALA A 301 -11.31 -23.03 34.39
N ALA A 302 -12.52 -22.92 33.84
CA ALA A 302 -13.71 -23.61 34.37
C ALA A 302 -13.64 -25.14 34.19
N THR A 303 -12.90 -25.62 33.18
CA THR A 303 -12.75 -27.05 32.88
C THR A 303 -11.52 -27.65 33.56
N ALA A 304 -10.66 -26.84 34.19
CA ALA A 304 -9.48 -27.32 34.90
C ALA A 304 -9.88 -28.07 36.19
N PRO A 305 -9.35 -29.29 36.43
CA PRO A 305 -9.69 -30.05 37.63
C PRO A 305 -9.29 -29.26 38.88
N SER A 306 -10.24 -29.12 39.81
CA SER A 306 -10.03 -28.46 41.09
C SER A 306 -8.97 -29.23 41.87
N ARG A 307 -7.81 -28.60 42.06
CA ARG A 307 -6.72 -29.13 42.87
C ARG A 307 -7.26 -29.37 44.29
N PRO A 308 -7.21 -30.61 44.85
CA PRO A 308 -7.84 -30.89 46.13
C PRO A 308 -7.23 -29.99 47.20
N ARG A 309 -8.11 -29.26 47.89
CA ARG A 309 -7.80 -28.40 49.03
C ARG A 309 -7.18 -29.28 50.11
N ALA A 310 -5.86 -29.21 50.27
CA ALA A 310 -5.15 -29.90 51.33
C ALA A 310 -5.85 -29.61 52.66
N ALA A 311 -6.43 -30.65 53.26
CA ALA A 311 -7.13 -30.55 54.52
C ALA A 311 -6.17 -29.97 55.56
N ARG A 312 -6.53 -28.78 56.06
CA ARG A 312 -5.85 -28.12 57.16
C ARG A 312 -6.03 -29.02 58.38
N LYS A 313 -5.04 -29.86 58.69
CA LYS A 313 -5.01 -30.65 59.94
C LYS A 313 -5.21 -29.68 61.10
N THR A 314 -6.38 -29.73 61.71
CA THR A 314 -6.67 -29.11 63.00
C THR A 314 -5.69 -29.70 64.01
N ARG A 315 -4.81 -28.85 64.54
CA ARG A 315 -3.94 -29.16 65.68
C ARG A 315 -4.84 -29.35 66.90
N GLY A 316 -4.98 -30.60 67.33
CA GLY A 316 -5.56 -30.96 68.62
C GLY A 316 -4.60 -30.60 69.76
N ASN A 317 -5.21 -30.00 70.78
CA ASN A 317 -4.86 -29.83 72.18
C ASN A 317 -3.38 -29.77 72.62
N TRP A 318 -3.07 -28.59 73.13
CA TRP A 318 -2.06 -28.30 74.13
C TRP A 318 -2.34 -29.09 75.42
N VAL A 319 -1.38 -29.89 75.87
CA VAL A 319 -1.21 -30.31 77.27
C VAL A 319 0.25 -30.05 77.61
N GLN A 320 0.47 -29.23 78.66
CA GLN A 320 1.78 -28.86 79.18
C GLN A 320 2.43 -30.01 79.97
N SER A 321 3.75 -29.84 80.21
CA SER A 321 4.61 -30.51 81.20
C SER A 321 5.55 -31.56 80.57
N THR A 322 6.87 -31.58 80.75
CA THR A 322 7.82 -30.79 81.55
C THR A 322 9.24 -31.05 81.01
N ARG A 323 10.13 -30.06 81.23
CA ARG A 323 11.56 -30.20 81.62
C ARG A 323 12.62 -30.69 80.60
N SER A 324 13.63 -29.79 80.48
CA SER A 324 15.08 -30.02 80.29
C SER A 324 15.57 -30.43 78.89
N GLN A 325 16.71 -30.00 78.34
CA GLN A 325 17.73 -28.95 78.52
C GLN A 325 18.82 -29.27 77.43
N PHE A 326 19.69 -28.31 77.05
CA PHE A 326 20.87 -28.45 76.14
C PHE A 326 20.59 -28.56 74.62
N THR A 327 21.30 -27.92 73.67
CA THR A 327 22.38 -26.92 73.68
C THR A 327 22.46 -26.24 72.31
N SER A 328 23.03 -25.03 72.33
CA SER A 328 23.47 -24.17 71.24
C SER A 328 24.42 -24.82 70.22
N GLY A 329 24.30 -24.42 68.94
CA GLY A 329 25.29 -24.67 67.90
C GLY A 329 25.14 -23.70 66.72
N SER A 330 26.19 -22.94 66.44
CA SER A 330 26.25 -21.71 65.65
C SER A 330 26.23 -21.87 64.10
N ARG A 331 25.72 -20.80 63.45
CA ARG A 331 26.06 -20.16 62.13
C ARG A 331 27.41 -20.54 61.45
N PRO A 332 27.73 -20.08 60.19
CA PRO A 332 26.93 -19.42 59.13
C PRO A 332 27.29 -19.73 57.63
N ARG A 333 26.46 -19.15 56.73
CA ARG A 333 26.72 -18.49 55.42
C ARG A 333 27.98 -18.83 54.59
N GLY A 334 27.74 -19.18 53.32
CA GLY A 334 28.66 -18.96 52.20
C GLY A 334 27.94 -18.34 51.00
N ARG A 335 28.27 -17.08 50.68
CA ARG A 335 27.83 -16.31 49.50
C ARG A 335 28.89 -16.51 48.42
N LYS A 336 28.56 -16.86 47.18
CA LYS A 336 29.48 -16.67 46.03
C LYS A 336 28.79 -16.13 44.78
N GLN A 337 29.57 -15.26 44.14
CA GLN A 337 29.24 -14.27 43.12
C GLN A 337 29.03 -14.83 41.71
N LYS A 338 28.31 -13.99 40.95
CA LYS A 338 28.20 -13.90 39.50
C LYS A 338 29.52 -14.12 38.76
N ARG A 339 29.46 -14.83 37.62
CA ARG A 339 30.40 -14.67 36.51
C ARG A 339 29.64 -14.38 35.22
N SER A 340 29.95 -13.22 34.65
CA SER A 340 29.64 -12.78 33.29
C SER A 340 30.57 -13.48 32.29
N TRP A 341 30.06 -13.81 31.10
CA TRP A 341 30.88 -14.01 29.92
C TRP A 341 30.21 -13.36 28.70
N ARG A 342 30.84 -12.28 28.20
CA ARG A 342 31.04 -12.01 26.76
C ARG A 342 32.15 -12.99 26.30
N ARG A 343 32.29 -13.47 25.06
CA ARG A 343 32.21 -12.85 23.73
C ARG A 343 32.39 -14.01 22.74
N THR A 344 31.78 -13.98 21.56
CA THR A 344 32.48 -13.82 20.28
C THR A 344 31.47 -13.43 19.21
#